data_AF-A0AAV4YW44-F1
#
_entry.id   AF-A0AAV4YW44-F1
#
_cell.length_a   1.000
_cell.length_b   1.000
_cell.length_c   1.000
_cell.angle_alpha   90.00
_cell.angle_beta   90.00
_cell.angle_gamma   90.00
#
_symmetry.space_group_name_H-M   'P 1'
#
loop_
_entity.id
_entity.type
_entity.pdbx_description
1 polymer ?
#
loop_
_entity_poly.entity_id
_entity_poly.type
_entity_poly.pdbx_seq_one_letter_code
_entity_poly.pdbx_strand_id
1 'polypeptide(L)'
;MTNNKLSDLCLLERDIWFNFCYYYQCELGDESIADENQTYVDQKEKIIRRMQQNDFPLSELMAFRQEIMGETIPFKPFQIAELLTQLNTLRIDVNSLPIKMFKKRFSDILIAYVQLLGGLESIHNKQLAKSAKAVLAVKARYEKHLYPRREILYRILREQVALQGKWKNPNQAVNFIIDDLVKAFEVYDVEWLQSEFELKQKLLKQLEQQGKQSVKQANAESDGVRRKPASIAKKIEKLQLELKSINQILKAKDPSKEMEKSKYRMPYSGVYIAETIIHELRTQPEILREILLNMD
;
A
#
# COMPACT_ATOMS: atom_id res chain seq x y z
N MET A 1 -5.54 -14.37 -22.06
CA MET A 1 -5.58 -13.63 -20.77
C MET A 1 -4.86 -14.38 -19.65
N THR A 2 -5.05 -15.70 -19.51
CA THR A 2 -4.31 -16.55 -18.55
C THR A 2 -2.79 -16.49 -18.75
N ASN A 3 -2.31 -16.50 -20.00
CA ASN A 3 -0.88 -16.38 -20.31
C ASN A 3 -0.24 -15.10 -19.73
N ASN A 4 -0.95 -13.97 -19.73
CA ASN A 4 -0.42 -12.73 -19.15
C ASN A 4 -0.38 -12.81 -17.62
N LYS A 5 -1.40 -13.41 -16.97
CA LYS A 5 -1.41 -13.63 -15.52
C LYS A 5 -0.25 -14.52 -15.06
N LEU A 6 -0.04 -15.64 -15.76
CA LEU A 6 1.06 -16.56 -15.46
C LEU A 6 2.42 -15.91 -15.72
N SER A 7 2.55 -15.16 -16.82
CA SER A 7 3.76 -14.40 -17.10
C SER A 7 4.09 -13.40 -16.00
N ASP A 8 3.10 -12.67 -15.47
CA ASP A 8 3.31 -11.73 -14.36
C ASP A 8 3.79 -12.44 -13.09
N LEU A 9 3.22 -13.61 -12.77
CA LEU A 9 3.66 -14.44 -11.64
C LEU A 9 5.09 -14.96 -11.81
N CYS A 10 5.43 -15.50 -12.99
CA CYS A 10 6.77 -16.01 -13.25
C CYS A 10 7.83 -14.89 -13.22
N LEU A 11 7.49 -13.70 -13.71
CA LEU A 11 8.39 -12.53 -13.62
C LEU A 11 8.68 -12.16 -12.16
N LEU A 12 7.66 -12.16 -11.29
CA LEU A 12 7.82 -11.87 -9.87
C LEU A 12 8.60 -12.98 -9.15
N GLU A 13 8.27 -14.25 -9.41
CA GLU A 13 8.98 -15.38 -8.79
C GLU A 13 10.48 -15.36 -9.08
N ARG A 14 10.85 -15.15 -10.35
CA ARG A 14 12.25 -15.06 -10.76
C ARG A 14 12.98 -13.91 -10.06
N ASP A 15 12.35 -12.75 -9.96
CA ASP A 15 12.99 -11.60 -9.29
C ASP A 15 13.18 -11.87 -7.79
N ILE A 16 12.22 -12.56 -7.15
CA ILE A 16 12.31 -13.02 -5.75
C ILE A 16 13.48 -13.99 -5.58
N TRP A 17 13.58 -15.03 -6.43
CA TRP A 17 14.68 -16.00 -6.38
C TRP A 17 16.03 -15.32 -6.62
N PHE A 18 16.12 -14.46 -7.63
CA PHE A 18 17.33 -13.70 -7.93
C PHE A 18 17.80 -12.89 -6.71
N ASN A 19 16.89 -12.12 -6.10
CA ASN A 19 17.22 -11.35 -4.90
C ASN A 19 17.61 -12.26 -3.73
N PHE A 20 16.89 -13.35 -3.49
CA PHE A 20 17.24 -14.29 -2.43
C PHE A 20 18.65 -14.87 -2.61
N CYS A 21 18.99 -15.33 -3.81
CA CYS A 21 20.29 -15.94 -4.11
C CYS A 21 21.43 -14.90 -4.19
N TYR A 22 21.10 -13.61 -4.34
CA TYR A 22 22.07 -12.52 -4.13
C TYR A 22 22.45 -12.38 -2.65
N TYR A 23 21.47 -12.47 -1.73
CA TYR A 23 21.71 -12.27 -0.30
C TYR A 23 22.18 -13.53 0.45
N TYR A 24 21.71 -14.71 0.04
CA TYR A 24 21.92 -15.98 0.73
C TYR A 24 22.59 -17.01 -0.19
N GLN A 25 23.33 -17.96 0.39
CA GLN A 25 23.83 -19.10 -0.38
C GLN A 25 22.64 -19.95 -0.83
N CYS A 26 22.42 -19.96 -2.13
CA CYS A 26 21.27 -20.54 -2.76
C CYS A 26 21.76 -21.50 -3.84
N GLU A 27 21.41 -22.77 -3.70
CA GLU A 27 21.81 -23.85 -4.62
C GLU A 27 20.76 -24.06 -5.74
N LEU A 28 19.96 -23.04 -6.09
CA LEU A 28 19.11 -23.14 -7.28
C LEU A 28 20.02 -23.22 -8.51
N GLY A 29 19.88 -24.28 -9.30
CA GLY A 29 20.47 -24.37 -10.63
C GLY A 29 19.91 -23.29 -11.57
N ASP A 30 20.56 -23.11 -12.73
CA ASP A 30 20.18 -22.10 -13.73
C ASP A 30 18.69 -22.24 -14.13
N GLU A 31 17.90 -21.19 -13.87
CA GLU A 31 16.45 -21.14 -14.14
C GLU A 31 16.11 -21.29 -15.64
N SER A 32 17.09 -21.18 -16.54
CA SER A 32 16.88 -21.33 -17.98
C SER A 32 16.51 -22.75 -18.46
N ILE A 33 16.57 -23.76 -17.58
CA ILE A 33 16.43 -25.19 -17.95
C ILE A 33 15.14 -25.86 -17.44
N ALA A 34 14.36 -25.25 -16.54
CA ALA A 34 13.38 -26.05 -15.78
C ALA A 34 12.05 -25.32 -15.49
N ASP A 35 11.11 -25.39 -16.43
CA ASP A 35 9.70 -25.06 -16.12
C ASP A 35 8.80 -26.31 -15.99
N GLU A 36 9.28 -27.53 -16.20
CA GLU A 36 8.44 -28.75 -16.15
C GLU A 36 9.09 -30.02 -15.53
N ASN A 37 10.33 -29.97 -15.04
CA ASN A 37 10.97 -31.17 -14.47
C ASN A 37 10.64 -31.32 -12.96
N GLN A 38 10.02 -32.43 -12.56
CA GLN A 38 9.62 -32.72 -11.18
C GLN A 38 10.78 -32.52 -10.18
N THR A 39 12.00 -32.88 -10.58
CA THR A 39 13.21 -32.69 -9.78
C THR A 39 13.46 -31.23 -9.38
N TYR A 40 13.15 -30.28 -10.27
CA TYR A 40 13.33 -28.85 -10.00
C TYR A 40 12.24 -28.30 -9.07
N VAL A 41 11.01 -28.81 -9.20
CA VAL A 41 9.90 -28.49 -8.30
C VAL A 41 10.24 -28.97 -6.87
N ASP A 42 10.72 -30.21 -6.74
CA ASP A 42 11.10 -30.80 -5.45
C ASP A 42 12.28 -30.03 -4.80
N GLN A 43 13.23 -29.56 -5.61
CA GLN A 43 14.32 -28.70 -5.14
C GLN A 43 13.82 -27.36 -4.59
N LYS A 44 12.92 -26.68 -5.32
CA LYS A 44 12.30 -25.42 -4.86
C LYS A 44 11.55 -25.63 -3.54
N GLU A 45 10.78 -26.72 -3.42
CA GLU A 45 10.06 -27.01 -2.18
C GLU A 45 11.00 -27.26 -1.00
N LYS A 46 12.07 -28.03 -1.21
CA LYS A 46 13.10 -28.27 -0.18
C LYS A 46 13.75 -26.97 0.29
N ILE A 47 14.04 -26.05 -0.63
CA ILE A 47 14.63 -24.74 -0.32
C ILE A 47 13.64 -23.87 0.45
N ILE A 48 12.36 -23.83 0.04
CA ILE A 48 11.31 -23.09 0.76
C ILE A 48 11.15 -23.61 2.20
N ARG A 49 11.22 -24.94 2.44
CA ARG A 49 11.16 -25.50 3.80
C ARG A 49 12.33 -25.05 4.67
N ARG A 50 13.55 -24.99 4.12
CA ARG A 50 14.71 -24.43 4.84
C ARG A 50 14.55 -22.93 5.11
N MET A 51 13.95 -22.18 4.18
CA MET A 51 13.72 -20.75 4.35
C MET A 51 12.79 -20.49 5.53
N GLN A 52 11.74 -21.31 5.69
CA GLN A 52 10.83 -21.24 6.84
C GLN A 52 11.55 -21.45 8.19
N GLN A 53 12.64 -22.21 8.19
CA GLN A 53 13.48 -22.44 9.38
C GLN A 53 14.57 -21.36 9.56
N ASN A 54 14.67 -20.39 8.65
CA ASN A 54 15.79 -19.44 8.56
C ASN A 54 17.16 -20.11 8.45
N ASP A 55 17.21 -21.32 7.89
CA ASP A 55 18.40 -22.14 7.78
C ASP A 55 19.18 -21.83 6.48
N PHE A 56 19.70 -20.60 6.40
CA PHE A 56 20.51 -20.15 5.26
C PHE A 56 21.68 -19.26 5.69
N PRO A 57 22.92 -19.65 5.34
CA PRO A 57 24.06 -18.74 5.46
C PRO A 57 23.98 -17.64 4.39
N LEU A 58 24.60 -16.49 4.69
CA LEU A 58 24.73 -15.39 3.74
C LEU A 58 25.59 -15.81 2.55
N SER A 59 25.31 -15.24 1.37
CA SER A 59 26.19 -15.37 0.21
C SER A 59 27.58 -14.86 0.57
N GLU A 60 28.63 -15.39 -0.07
CA GLU A 60 30.01 -14.98 0.21
C GLU A 60 30.19 -13.46 0.05
N LEU A 61 29.56 -12.89 -0.98
CA LEU A 61 29.56 -11.45 -1.23
C LEU A 61 28.88 -10.66 -0.09
N MET A 62 27.73 -11.12 0.41
CA MET A 62 27.04 -10.43 1.50
C MET A 62 27.74 -10.60 2.83
N ALA A 63 28.29 -11.78 3.12
CA ALA A 63 29.08 -12.01 4.32
C ALA A 63 30.26 -11.04 4.38
N PHE A 64 30.99 -10.90 3.27
CA PHE A 64 32.09 -9.95 3.12
C PHE A 64 31.65 -8.48 3.28
N ARG A 65 30.55 -8.09 2.62
CA ARG A 65 30.01 -6.71 2.71
C ARG A 65 29.50 -6.37 4.11
N GLN A 66 28.89 -7.33 4.79
CA GLN A 66 28.45 -7.15 6.17
C GLN A 66 29.65 -6.99 7.11
N GLU A 67 30.70 -7.79 6.95
CA GLU A 67 31.91 -7.73 7.76
C GLU A 67 32.64 -6.38 7.60
N ILE A 68 32.77 -5.88 6.37
CA ILE A 68 33.57 -4.68 6.09
C ILE A 68 32.76 -3.38 6.18
N MET A 69 31.51 -3.38 5.68
CA MET A 69 30.70 -2.17 5.55
C MET A 69 29.54 -2.09 6.56
N GLY A 70 29.33 -3.12 7.38
CA GLY A 70 28.18 -3.19 8.28
C GLY A 70 26.85 -3.19 7.52
N GLU A 71 26.86 -3.65 6.26
CA GLU A 71 25.67 -3.66 5.40
C GLU A 71 24.57 -4.53 6.03
N THR A 72 23.36 -3.99 6.11
CA THR A 72 22.22 -4.68 6.74
C THR A 72 21.46 -5.45 5.69
N ILE A 73 21.18 -6.73 5.99
CA ILE A 73 20.38 -7.58 5.11
C ILE A 73 18.90 -7.16 5.23
N PRO A 74 18.21 -6.86 4.12
CA PRO A 74 16.88 -6.27 4.16
C PRO A 74 15.78 -7.23 4.64
N PHE A 75 16.01 -8.54 4.56
CA PHE A 75 15.01 -9.55 4.89
C PHE A 75 15.61 -10.83 5.47
N LYS A 76 14.78 -11.61 6.16
CA LYS A 76 15.09 -12.98 6.60
C LYS A 76 14.52 -14.02 5.63
N PRO A 77 15.11 -15.22 5.53
CA PRO A 77 14.64 -16.25 4.61
C PRO A 77 13.15 -16.60 4.77
N PHE A 78 12.63 -16.65 6.00
CA PHE A 78 11.22 -17.01 6.22
C PHE A 78 10.25 -16.03 5.55
N GLN A 79 10.59 -14.75 5.45
CA GLN A 79 9.75 -13.73 4.81
C GLN A 79 9.67 -13.94 3.29
N ILE A 80 10.75 -14.45 2.68
CA ILE A 80 10.77 -14.85 1.28
C ILE A 80 9.91 -16.11 1.07
N ALA A 81 9.98 -17.08 1.98
CA ALA A 81 9.13 -18.27 1.93
C ALA A 81 7.63 -17.91 1.99
N GLU A 82 7.25 -16.94 2.83
CA GLU A 82 5.88 -16.44 2.90
C GLU A 82 5.41 -15.85 1.56
N LEU A 83 6.23 -15.00 0.92
CA LEU A 83 5.93 -14.44 -0.40
C LEU A 83 5.78 -15.52 -1.48
N LEU A 84 6.70 -16.48 -1.53
CA LEU A 84 6.66 -17.59 -2.50
C LEU A 84 5.41 -18.47 -2.27
N THR A 85 5.03 -18.70 -1.02
CA THR A 85 3.81 -19.45 -0.67
C THR A 85 2.54 -18.72 -1.14
N GLN A 86 2.46 -17.41 -0.92
CA GLN A 86 1.35 -16.58 -1.42
C GLN A 86 1.30 -16.58 -2.96
N LEU A 87 2.45 -16.50 -3.62
CA LEU A 87 2.55 -16.52 -5.07
C LEU A 87 2.10 -17.87 -5.66
N ASN A 88 2.51 -18.98 -5.05
CA ASN A 88 2.10 -20.32 -5.46
C ASN A 88 0.60 -20.55 -5.23
N THR A 89 0.05 -20.08 -4.11
CA THR A 89 -1.39 -20.11 -3.86
C THR A 89 -2.15 -19.35 -4.95
N LEU A 90 -1.68 -18.14 -5.31
CA LEU A 90 -2.27 -17.34 -6.38
C LEU A 90 -2.13 -18.00 -7.77
N ARG A 91 -1.04 -18.75 -8.00
CA ARG A 91 -0.81 -19.52 -9.23
C ARG A 91 -1.82 -20.66 -9.38
N ILE A 92 -2.11 -21.40 -8.31
CA ILE A 92 -3.11 -22.48 -8.31
C ILE A 92 -4.50 -21.92 -8.66
N ASP A 93 -4.84 -20.78 -8.07
CA ASP A 93 -6.14 -20.14 -8.24
C ASP A 93 -6.27 -19.32 -9.55
N VAL A 94 -5.23 -19.26 -10.39
CA VAL A 94 -5.14 -18.29 -11.52
C VAL A 94 -6.30 -18.41 -12.53
N ASN A 95 -6.78 -19.64 -12.73
CA ASN A 95 -7.82 -20.00 -13.69
C ASN A 95 -9.22 -19.80 -13.12
N SER A 96 -9.41 -20.02 -11.81
CA SER A 96 -10.69 -19.86 -11.12
C SER A 96 -10.95 -18.42 -10.69
N LEU A 97 -9.90 -17.61 -10.49
CA LEU A 97 -10.05 -16.25 -10.01
C LEU A 97 -10.49 -15.25 -11.09
N PRO A 98 -11.54 -14.45 -10.79
CA PRO A 98 -11.87 -13.27 -11.59
C PRO A 98 -10.66 -12.35 -11.74
N ILE A 99 -10.50 -11.74 -12.92
CA ILE A 99 -9.34 -10.90 -13.27
C ILE A 99 -9.07 -9.81 -12.21
N LYS A 100 -10.14 -9.18 -11.69
CA LYS A 100 -10.02 -8.14 -10.66
C LYS A 100 -9.42 -8.68 -9.36
N MET A 101 -9.84 -9.86 -8.92
CA MET A 101 -9.34 -10.51 -7.70
C MET A 101 -7.89 -10.94 -7.85
N PHE A 102 -7.54 -11.53 -9.01
CA PHE A 102 -6.16 -11.86 -9.33
C PHE A 102 -5.26 -10.63 -9.27
N LYS A 103 -5.64 -9.53 -9.94
CA LYS A 103 -4.86 -8.28 -9.94
C LYS A 103 -4.67 -7.70 -8.54
N LYS A 104 -5.70 -7.78 -7.69
CA LYS A 104 -5.61 -7.34 -6.29
C LYS A 104 -4.59 -8.18 -5.53
N ARG A 105 -4.75 -9.50 -5.49
CA ARG A 105 -3.83 -10.41 -4.78
C ARG A 105 -2.39 -10.28 -5.30
N PHE A 106 -2.20 -10.21 -6.62
CA PHE A 106 -0.88 -9.98 -7.22
C PHE A 106 -0.27 -8.64 -6.77
N SER A 107 -1.07 -7.57 -6.76
CA SER A 107 -0.63 -6.25 -6.32
C SER A 107 -0.21 -6.26 -4.84
N ASP A 108 -0.97 -6.95 -3.98
CA ASP A 108 -0.67 -7.08 -2.55
C ASP A 108 0.68 -7.80 -2.34
N ILE A 109 0.92 -8.93 -3.03
CA ILE A 109 2.21 -9.65 -2.99
C ILE A 109 3.35 -8.76 -3.51
N LEU A 110 3.14 -8.05 -4.63
CA LEU A 110 4.14 -7.16 -5.21
C LEU A 110 4.51 -5.99 -4.28
N ILE A 111 3.53 -5.41 -3.59
CA ILE A 111 3.77 -4.36 -2.59
C ILE A 111 4.57 -4.91 -1.42
N ALA A 112 4.18 -6.08 -0.89
CA ALA A 112 4.88 -6.72 0.22
C ALA A 112 6.34 -7.03 -0.15
N TYR A 113 6.58 -7.50 -1.37
CA TYR A 113 7.92 -7.72 -1.90
C TYR A 113 8.75 -6.44 -1.97
N VAL A 114 8.21 -5.34 -2.50
CA VAL A 114 8.92 -4.04 -2.52
C VAL A 114 9.27 -3.56 -1.12
N GLN A 115 8.34 -3.69 -0.17
CA GLN A 115 8.58 -3.31 1.23
C GLN A 115 9.68 -4.16 1.86
N LEU A 116 9.69 -5.47 1.57
CA LEU A 116 10.70 -6.40 2.05
C LEU A 116 12.10 -6.07 1.52
N LEU A 117 12.19 -5.62 0.28
CA LEU A 117 13.45 -5.19 -0.33
C LEU A 117 13.94 -3.80 0.11
N GLY A 118 13.11 -3.04 0.82
CA GLY A 118 13.39 -1.67 1.24
C GLY A 118 13.16 -0.60 0.16
N GLY A 119 12.79 -0.97 -1.07
CA GLY A 119 12.57 -0.01 -2.15
C GLY A 119 12.40 -0.62 -3.55
N LEU A 120 12.04 0.23 -4.52
CA LEU A 120 11.84 -0.17 -5.92
C LEU A 120 13.15 -0.40 -6.67
N GLU A 121 14.21 0.26 -6.22
CA GLU A 121 15.58 0.20 -6.75
C GLU A 121 16.20 -1.20 -6.65
N SER A 122 15.72 -2.01 -5.71
CA SER A 122 16.15 -3.38 -5.47
C SER A 122 15.48 -4.40 -6.41
N ILE A 123 14.53 -3.97 -7.24
CA ILE A 123 13.90 -4.82 -8.27
C ILE A 123 14.77 -4.80 -9.53
N HIS A 124 15.29 -5.96 -9.91
CA HIS A 124 16.20 -6.10 -11.04
C HIS A 124 15.46 -6.06 -12.37
N ASN A 125 14.25 -6.66 -12.43
CA ASN A 125 13.46 -6.68 -13.65
C ASN A 125 12.76 -5.33 -13.91
N LYS A 126 13.14 -4.65 -15.00
CA LYS A 126 12.58 -3.33 -15.38
C LYS A 126 11.07 -3.32 -15.59
N GLN A 127 10.49 -4.39 -16.13
CA GLN A 127 9.04 -4.50 -16.36
C GLN A 127 8.32 -4.64 -15.01
N LEU A 128 8.83 -5.48 -14.12
CA LEU A 128 8.30 -5.66 -12.78
C LEU A 128 8.40 -4.37 -11.96
N ALA A 129 9.54 -3.67 -12.01
CA ALA A 129 9.73 -2.39 -11.33
C ALA A 129 8.72 -1.33 -11.80
N LYS A 130 8.44 -1.27 -13.11
CA LYS A 130 7.41 -0.37 -13.66
C LYS A 130 6.01 -0.75 -13.17
N SER A 131 5.70 -2.04 -13.10
CA SER A 131 4.44 -2.55 -12.56
C SER A 131 4.28 -2.19 -11.09
N ALA A 132 5.31 -2.45 -10.28
CA ALA A 132 5.35 -2.13 -8.85
C ALA A 132 5.16 -0.63 -8.61
N LYS A 133 5.84 0.22 -9.38
CA LYS A 133 5.67 1.68 -9.33
C LYS A 133 4.22 2.11 -9.61
N ALA A 134 3.57 1.51 -10.61
CA ALA A 134 2.18 1.83 -10.94
C ALA A 134 1.23 1.38 -9.81
N VAL A 135 1.44 0.18 -9.26
CA VAL A 135 0.66 -0.36 -8.14
C VAL A 135 0.81 0.53 -6.91
N LEU A 136 2.02 0.93 -6.54
CA LEU A 136 2.28 1.83 -5.41
C LEU A 136 1.66 3.21 -5.63
N ALA A 137 1.68 3.75 -6.85
CA ALA A 137 1.03 5.02 -7.16
C ALA A 137 -0.49 4.94 -6.98
N VAL A 138 -1.12 3.82 -7.38
CA VAL A 138 -2.53 3.57 -7.12
C VAL A 138 -2.81 3.44 -5.63
N LYS A 139 -2.00 2.67 -4.90
CA LYS A 139 -2.11 2.53 -3.44
C LYS A 139 -2.03 3.89 -2.75
N ALA A 140 -1.00 4.68 -3.05
CA ALA A 140 -0.80 6.02 -2.50
C ALA A 140 -1.96 6.98 -2.79
N ARG A 141 -2.65 6.82 -3.94
CA ARG A 141 -3.84 7.61 -4.27
C ARG A 141 -5.00 7.31 -3.32
N TYR A 142 -5.15 6.06 -2.92
CA TYR A 142 -6.26 5.57 -2.10
C TYR A 142 -5.96 5.54 -0.60
N GLU A 143 -4.68 5.54 -0.23
CA GLU A 143 -4.18 5.53 1.15
C GLU A 143 -4.79 6.62 2.02
N LYS A 144 -5.02 7.82 1.45
CA LYS A 144 -5.43 8.99 2.24
C LYS A 144 -6.85 8.92 2.75
N HIS A 145 -7.79 8.43 1.95
CA HIS A 145 -9.23 8.52 2.28
C HIS A 145 -10.00 7.24 1.97
N LEU A 146 -9.66 6.51 0.91
CA LEU A 146 -10.41 5.31 0.51
C LEU A 146 -10.16 4.15 1.47
N TYR A 147 -8.91 3.84 1.76
CA TYR A 147 -8.60 2.72 2.66
C TYR A 147 -9.04 2.99 4.11
N PRO A 148 -8.82 4.17 4.71
CA PRO A 148 -9.33 4.45 6.05
C PRO A 148 -10.86 4.34 6.16
N ARG A 149 -11.60 4.88 5.18
CA ARG A 149 -13.06 4.73 5.17
C ARG A 149 -13.52 3.28 4.91
N ARG A 150 -12.79 2.50 4.11
CA ARG A 150 -13.07 1.05 3.97
C ARG A 150 -12.87 0.31 5.28
N GLU A 151 -11.83 0.65 6.03
CA GLU A 151 -11.57 0.05 7.32
C GLU A 151 -12.70 0.33 8.31
N ILE A 152 -13.16 1.59 8.39
CA ILE A 152 -14.34 1.97 9.18
C ILE A 152 -15.59 1.18 8.74
N LEU A 153 -15.84 1.08 7.42
CA LEU A 153 -16.95 0.30 6.87
C LEU A 153 -16.89 -1.16 7.32
N TYR A 154 -15.75 -1.84 7.14
CA TYR A 154 -15.63 -3.25 7.48
C TYR A 154 -15.68 -3.49 8.99
N ARG A 155 -15.12 -2.57 9.78
CA ARG A 155 -15.20 -2.60 11.24
C ARG A 155 -16.66 -2.56 11.70
N ILE A 156 -17.43 -1.55 11.26
CA ILE A 156 -18.83 -1.40 11.65
C ILE A 156 -19.66 -2.60 11.23
N LEU A 157 -19.45 -3.13 10.01
CA LEU A 157 -20.14 -4.35 9.58
C LEU A 157 -19.87 -5.53 10.53
N ARG A 158 -18.61 -5.76 10.93
CA ARG A 158 -18.23 -6.86 11.84
C ARG A 158 -18.77 -6.66 13.25
N GLU A 159 -18.70 -5.44 13.77
CA GLU A 159 -19.27 -5.09 15.08
C GLU A 159 -20.76 -5.41 15.12
N GLN A 160 -21.48 -5.05 14.07
CA GLN A 160 -22.92 -5.31 13.97
C GLN A 160 -23.23 -6.81 13.79
N VAL A 161 -22.39 -7.55 13.07
CA VAL A 161 -22.50 -9.02 13.02
C VAL A 161 -22.34 -9.64 14.42
N ALA A 162 -21.41 -9.14 15.23
CA ALA A 162 -21.22 -9.63 16.59
C ALA A 162 -22.43 -9.33 17.51
N LEU A 163 -23.18 -8.27 17.25
CA LEU A 163 -24.33 -7.84 18.06
C LEU A 163 -25.65 -8.52 17.69
N GLN A 164 -25.94 -8.66 16.39
CA GLN A 164 -27.26 -9.15 15.92
C GLN A 164 -27.17 -10.32 14.93
N GLY A 165 -25.95 -10.78 14.63
CA GLY A 165 -25.71 -11.84 13.66
C GLY A 165 -25.60 -11.35 12.21
N LYS A 166 -25.43 -12.31 11.30
CA LYS A 166 -25.19 -12.08 9.87
C LYS A 166 -26.48 -11.73 9.11
N TRP A 167 -26.33 -11.05 7.97
CA TRP A 167 -27.45 -10.66 7.11
C TRP A 167 -27.68 -11.65 5.97
N LYS A 168 -28.84 -11.54 5.30
CA LYS A 168 -29.16 -12.39 4.14
C LYS A 168 -28.45 -11.95 2.86
N ASN A 169 -28.23 -10.64 2.68
CA ASN A 169 -27.61 -10.09 1.49
C ASN A 169 -26.95 -8.73 1.77
N PRO A 170 -26.07 -8.23 0.87
CA PRO A 170 -25.36 -6.97 1.08
C PRO A 170 -26.27 -5.75 1.20
N ASN A 171 -27.41 -5.73 0.52
CA ASN A 171 -28.33 -4.60 0.57
C ASN A 171 -28.91 -4.43 1.98
N GLN A 172 -29.29 -5.56 2.61
CA GLN A 172 -29.78 -5.56 3.99
C GLN A 172 -28.70 -5.09 4.96
N ALA A 173 -27.46 -5.57 4.82
CA ALA A 173 -26.35 -5.17 5.66
C ALA A 173 -26.07 -3.66 5.54
N VAL A 174 -25.97 -3.15 4.32
CA VAL A 174 -25.66 -1.73 4.07
C VAL A 174 -26.76 -0.81 4.55
N ASN A 175 -28.03 -1.10 4.22
CA ASN A 175 -29.16 -0.27 4.67
C ASN A 175 -29.28 -0.24 6.19
N PHE A 176 -28.87 -1.32 6.87
CA PHE A 176 -28.87 -1.35 8.33
C PHE A 176 -27.82 -0.42 8.93
N ILE A 177 -26.59 -0.44 8.41
CA ILE A 177 -25.47 0.30 9.02
C ILE A 177 -25.31 1.73 8.50
N ILE A 178 -26.07 2.15 7.49
CA ILE A 178 -25.73 3.34 6.70
C ILE A 178 -25.68 4.62 7.56
N ASP A 179 -26.61 4.80 8.49
CA ASP A 179 -26.66 5.99 9.33
C ASP A 179 -25.49 6.05 10.31
N ASP A 180 -25.13 4.92 10.92
CA ASP A 180 -23.98 4.82 11.82
C ASP A 180 -22.66 4.97 11.07
N LEU A 181 -22.61 4.45 9.84
CA LEU A 181 -21.45 4.58 8.97
C LEU A 181 -21.22 6.03 8.55
N VAL A 182 -22.28 6.76 8.17
CA VAL A 182 -22.18 8.18 7.82
C VAL A 182 -21.63 8.98 9.00
N LYS A 183 -22.17 8.78 10.21
CA LYS A 183 -21.65 9.43 11.43
C LYS A 183 -20.17 9.09 11.68
N ALA A 184 -19.79 7.83 11.51
CA ALA A 184 -18.39 7.42 11.69
C ALA A 184 -17.46 8.06 10.66
N PHE A 185 -17.92 8.24 9.42
CA PHE A 185 -17.17 8.99 8.40
C PHE A 185 -17.06 10.48 8.74
N GLU A 186 -18.11 11.09 9.27
CA GLU A 186 -18.08 12.50 9.71
C GLU A 186 -17.05 12.72 10.83
N VAL A 187 -17.00 11.81 11.81
CA VAL A 187 -15.98 11.84 12.88
C VAL A 187 -14.57 11.75 12.29
N TYR A 188 -14.33 10.74 11.45
CA TYR A 188 -13.04 10.54 10.80
C TYR A 188 -12.60 11.76 9.98
N ASP A 189 -13.52 12.36 9.23
CA ASP A 189 -13.23 13.53 8.40
C ASP A 189 -12.75 14.73 9.20
N VAL A 190 -13.43 15.01 10.32
CA VAL A 190 -13.07 16.11 11.21
C VAL A 190 -11.71 15.87 11.85
N GLU A 191 -11.47 14.66 12.38
CA GLU A 191 -10.18 14.26 12.97
C GLU A 191 -9.04 14.36 11.95
N TRP A 192 -9.29 13.90 10.72
CA TRP A 192 -8.32 13.98 9.64
C TRP A 192 -8.01 15.44 9.26
N LEU A 193 -9.03 16.30 9.12
CA LEU A 193 -8.84 17.72 8.81
C LEU A 193 -8.04 18.44 9.90
N GLN A 194 -8.32 18.16 11.17
CA GLN A 194 -7.57 18.71 12.30
C GLN A 194 -6.10 18.27 12.24
N SER A 195 -5.86 16.98 12.02
CA SER A 195 -4.50 16.44 11.89
C SER A 195 -3.75 17.05 10.69
N GLU A 196 -4.39 17.15 9.54
CA GLU A 196 -3.82 17.77 8.33
C GLU A 196 -3.54 19.26 8.54
N PHE A 197 -4.41 19.97 9.26
CA PHE A 197 -4.21 21.37 9.64
C PHE A 197 -2.96 21.53 10.52
N GLU A 198 -2.82 20.72 11.58
CA GLU A 198 -1.66 20.75 12.47
C GLU A 198 -0.35 20.42 11.74
N LEU A 199 -0.35 19.39 10.90
CA LEU A 199 0.81 19.01 10.10
C LEU A 199 1.25 20.15 9.18
N LYS A 200 0.30 20.79 8.48
CA LYS A 200 0.60 21.95 7.62
C LYS A 200 1.06 23.16 8.41
N GLN A 201 0.52 23.41 9.60
CA GLN A 201 1.00 24.49 10.47
C GLN A 201 2.44 24.25 10.92
N LYS A 202 2.80 23.02 11.29
CA LYS A 202 4.18 22.64 11.64
C LYS A 202 5.12 22.86 10.44
N LEU A 203 4.72 22.43 9.25
CA LEU A 203 5.49 22.62 8.02
C LEU A 203 5.66 24.10 7.66
N LEU A 204 4.61 24.92 7.83
CA LEU A 204 4.68 26.36 7.61
C LEU A 204 5.72 27.00 8.53
N LYS A 205 5.70 26.70 9.83
CA LYS A 205 6.68 27.20 10.80
C LYS A 205 8.11 26.81 10.42
N GLN A 206 8.33 25.58 9.98
CA GLN A 206 9.64 25.11 9.52
C GLN A 206 10.14 25.88 8.28
N LEU A 207 9.26 26.10 7.29
CA LEU A 207 9.62 26.84 6.08
C LEU A 207 9.89 28.33 6.36
N GLU A 208 9.12 28.94 7.26
CA GLU A 208 9.36 30.32 7.71
C GLU A 208 10.70 30.45 8.44
N GLN A 209 11.05 29.48 9.28
CA GLN A 209 12.36 29.42 9.95
C GLN A 209 13.50 29.23 8.95
N GLN A 210 13.36 28.29 8.01
CA GLN A 210 14.34 28.04 6.96
C GLN A 210 14.54 29.28 6.06
N GLY A 211 13.44 29.96 5.72
CA GLY A 211 13.48 31.21 4.96
C GLY A 211 14.26 32.31 5.71
N LYS A 212 14.01 32.48 7.01
CA LYS A 212 14.74 33.44 7.86
C LYS A 212 16.23 33.11 7.98
N GLN A 213 16.60 31.83 8.14
CA GLN A 213 17.99 31.39 8.19
C GLN A 213 18.72 31.57 6.85
N SER A 214 18.05 31.29 5.74
CA SER A 214 18.60 31.47 4.39
C SER A 214 18.89 32.94 4.08
N VAL A 215 18.03 33.86 4.54
CA VAL A 215 18.26 35.31 4.40
C VAL A 215 19.43 35.77 5.28
N LYS A 216 19.57 35.23 6.49
CA LYS A 216 20.72 35.55 7.36
C LYS A 216 22.06 35.06 6.80
N GLN A 217 22.10 33.86 6.21
CA GLN A 217 23.31 33.31 5.57
C GLN A 217 23.66 34.04 4.27
N ALA A 218 22.68 34.38 3.43
CA ALA A 218 22.90 35.13 2.21
C ALA A 218 23.40 36.57 2.44
N ASN A 219 23.08 37.16 3.60
CA ASN A 219 23.63 38.47 4.00
C ASN A 219 25.06 38.38 4.55
N ALA A 220 25.56 37.18 4.86
CA ALA A 220 26.93 36.94 5.32
C ALA A 220 27.86 36.48 4.18
N GLU A 221 27.33 35.80 3.17
CA GLU A 221 28.08 35.30 2.00
C GLU A 221 27.63 36.02 0.72
N SER A 222 28.18 37.21 0.51
CA SER A 222 27.98 38.01 -0.69
C SER A 222 28.92 37.53 -1.82
N ASP A 223 28.64 36.38 -2.45
CA ASP A 223 28.88 36.18 -3.90
C ASP A 223 28.29 34.83 -4.36
N GLY A 224 27.22 34.85 -5.17
CA GLY A 224 26.75 33.64 -5.88
C GLY A 224 25.23 33.42 -5.98
N VAL A 225 24.70 33.63 -7.20
CA VAL A 225 23.45 33.11 -7.81
C VAL A 225 22.19 33.00 -6.92
N ARG A 226 21.35 34.05 -6.97
CA ARG A 226 20.00 34.20 -6.38
C ARG A 226 18.92 33.23 -6.93
N ARG A 227 18.97 31.91 -6.67
CA ARG A 227 17.90 30.99 -7.15
C ARG A 227 17.00 30.33 -6.08
N LYS A 228 17.26 30.47 -4.78
CA LYS A 228 16.50 29.76 -3.71
C LYS A 228 15.32 30.50 -3.02
N PRO A 229 15.33 31.83 -2.77
CA PRO A 229 14.33 32.46 -1.88
C PRO A 229 12.91 32.58 -2.49
N ALA A 230 12.80 32.82 -3.80
CA ALA A 230 11.49 32.94 -4.46
C ALA A 230 10.69 31.61 -4.45
N SER A 231 11.37 30.46 -4.40
CA SER A 231 10.74 29.14 -4.33
C SER A 231 10.13 28.87 -2.94
N ILE A 232 10.81 29.31 -1.87
CA ILE A 232 10.31 29.16 -0.49
C ILE A 232 9.10 30.06 -0.25
N ALA A 233 9.15 31.32 -0.69
CA ALA A 233 8.04 32.27 -0.55
C ALA A 233 6.75 31.74 -1.21
N LYS A 234 6.84 31.23 -2.44
CA LYS A 234 5.69 30.60 -3.14
C LYS A 234 5.13 29.39 -2.40
N LYS A 235 5.99 28.58 -1.78
CA LYS A 235 5.54 27.42 -0.96
C LYS A 235 4.80 27.87 0.30
N ILE A 236 5.29 28.92 0.97
CA ILE A 236 4.67 29.53 2.15
C ILE A 236 3.28 30.06 1.78
N GLU A 237 3.17 30.87 0.73
CA GLU A 237 1.88 31.44 0.27
C GLU A 237 0.86 30.34 -0.04
N LYS A 238 1.27 29.29 -0.76
CA LYS A 238 0.41 28.15 -1.05
C LYS A 238 -0.08 27.45 0.22
N LEU A 239 0.82 27.21 1.18
CA LEU A 239 0.46 26.57 2.46
C LEU A 239 -0.49 27.44 3.29
N GLN A 240 -0.31 28.75 3.31
CA GLN A 240 -1.21 29.68 4.00
C GLN A 240 -2.62 29.66 3.39
N LEU A 241 -2.72 29.63 2.06
CA LEU A 241 -4.01 29.48 1.37
C LEU A 241 -4.68 28.13 1.70
N GLU A 242 -3.91 27.04 1.71
CA GLU A 242 -4.43 25.72 2.10
C GLU A 242 -4.92 25.68 3.54
N LEU A 243 -4.16 26.25 4.49
CA LEU A 243 -4.56 26.35 5.90
C LEU A 243 -5.83 27.18 6.07
N LYS A 244 -5.96 28.30 5.34
CA LYS A 244 -7.18 29.12 5.36
C LYS A 244 -8.39 28.32 4.87
N SER A 245 -8.23 27.58 3.77
CA SER A 245 -9.29 26.72 3.23
C SER A 245 -9.69 25.62 4.22
N ILE A 246 -8.73 24.91 4.83
CA ILE A 246 -9.01 23.89 5.85
C ILE A 246 -9.75 24.48 7.05
N ASN A 247 -9.31 25.63 7.55
CA ASN A 247 -9.95 26.31 8.67
C ASN A 247 -11.39 26.76 8.35
N GLN A 248 -11.67 27.14 7.10
CA GLN A 248 -13.03 27.45 6.67
C GLN A 248 -13.92 26.20 6.67
N ILE A 249 -13.41 25.07 6.19
CA ILE A 249 -14.14 23.78 6.21
C ILE A 249 -14.43 23.35 7.66
N LEU A 250 -13.43 23.41 8.53
CA LEU A 250 -13.57 23.06 9.95
C LEU A 250 -14.60 23.92 10.70
N LYS A 251 -14.80 25.17 10.26
CA LYS A 251 -15.78 26.10 10.85
C LYS A 251 -17.17 26.01 10.21
N ALA A 252 -17.33 25.22 9.15
CA ALA A 252 -18.64 25.02 8.53
C ALA A 252 -19.58 24.31 9.50
N LYS A 253 -20.89 24.47 9.28
CA LYS A 253 -21.92 23.76 10.05
C LYS A 253 -21.78 22.24 9.93
N ASP A 254 -21.31 21.79 8.77
CA ASP A 254 -21.09 20.39 8.43
C ASP A 254 -19.76 20.28 7.66
N PRO A 255 -18.64 20.06 8.37
CA PRO A 255 -17.32 19.98 7.76
C PRO A 255 -17.20 18.83 6.75
N SER A 256 -17.79 17.67 7.03
CA SER A 256 -17.71 16.48 6.16
C SER A 256 -18.37 16.75 4.81
N LYS A 257 -19.58 17.32 4.81
CA LYS A 257 -20.29 17.69 3.57
C LYS A 257 -19.57 18.80 2.80
N GLU A 258 -18.88 19.70 3.49
CA GLU A 258 -18.07 20.72 2.82
C GLU A 258 -16.78 20.14 2.22
N MET A 259 -16.22 19.09 2.83
CA MET A 259 -15.11 18.33 2.24
C MET A 259 -15.50 17.65 0.94
N GLU A 260 -16.73 17.12 0.81
CA GLU A 260 -17.21 16.48 -0.43
C GLU A 260 -17.15 17.42 -1.64
N LYS A 261 -17.44 18.71 -1.43
CA LYS A 261 -17.41 19.76 -2.46
C LYS A 261 -16.00 20.28 -2.75
N SER A 262 -15.04 19.95 -1.88
CA SER A 262 -13.68 20.46 -1.94
C SER A 262 -12.77 19.60 -2.84
N LYS A 263 -11.48 19.95 -2.88
CA LYS A 263 -10.46 19.18 -3.59
C LYS A 263 -10.22 17.76 -3.02
N TYR A 264 -10.72 17.45 -1.82
CA TYR A 264 -10.43 16.18 -1.14
C TYR A 264 -11.19 14.97 -1.72
N ARG A 265 -12.35 15.19 -2.36
CA ARG A 265 -13.16 14.16 -3.05
C ARG A 265 -13.32 12.88 -2.22
N MET A 266 -14.10 12.98 -1.16
CA MET A 266 -14.25 11.90 -0.19
C MET A 266 -14.93 10.68 -0.81
N PRO A 267 -14.43 9.45 -0.55
CA PRO A 267 -15.04 8.22 -1.05
C PRO A 267 -16.24 7.81 -0.19
N TYR A 268 -17.22 7.12 -0.78
CA TYR A 268 -18.49 6.76 -0.10
C TYR A 268 -19.20 8.01 0.42
N SER A 269 -19.55 8.89 -0.52
CA SER A 269 -20.07 10.22 -0.23
C SER A 269 -21.19 10.55 -1.21
N GLY A 270 -22.09 11.46 -0.83
CA GLY A 270 -23.25 11.85 -1.63
C GLY A 270 -24.40 10.82 -1.69
N VAL A 271 -25.34 11.03 -2.62
CA VAL A 271 -26.66 10.36 -2.67
C VAL A 271 -26.57 8.85 -2.95
N TYR A 272 -25.51 8.40 -3.63
CA TYR A 272 -25.34 6.99 -4.04
C TYR A 272 -24.37 6.23 -3.14
N ILE A 273 -24.23 6.65 -1.87
CA ILE A 273 -23.31 6.05 -0.90
C ILE A 273 -23.61 4.55 -0.71
N ALA A 274 -24.88 4.18 -0.57
CA ALA A 274 -25.30 2.80 -0.35
C ALA A 274 -24.93 1.90 -1.55
N GLU A 275 -25.25 2.33 -2.77
CA GLU A 275 -24.91 1.60 -4.00
C GLU A 275 -23.40 1.44 -4.16
N THR A 276 -22.64 2.51 -3.88
CA THR A 276 -21.18 2.48 -3.98
C THR A 276 -20.57 1.47 -2.99
N ILE A 277 -21.11 1.41 -1.76
CA ILE A 277 -20.68 0.44 -0.75
C ILE A 277 -21.09 -0.98 -1.15
N ILE A 278 -22.32 -1.19 -1.64
CA ILE A 278 -22.77 -2.51 -2.11
C ILE A 278 -21.84 -3.02 -3.23
N HIS A 279 -21.45 -2.14 -4.16
CA HIS A 279 -20.48 -2.47 -5.21
C HIS A 279 -19.09 -2.78 -4.64
N GLU A 280 -18.63 -2.06 -3.63
CA GLU A 280 -17.38 -2.39 -2.93
C GLU A 280 -17.45 -3.79 -2.33
N LEU A 281 -18.49 -4.10 -1.55
CA LEU A 281 -18.65 -5.38 -0.86
C LEU A 281 -18.69 -6.56 -1.85
N ARG A 282 -19.34 -6.40 -3.01
CA ARG A 282 -19.33 -7.40 -4.10
C ARG A 282 -17.93 -7.72 -4.63
N THR A 283 -16.96 -6.82 -4.43
CA THR A 283 -15.56 -7.05 -4.78
C THR A 283 -14.71 -7.60 -3.63
N GLN A 284 -15.31 -7.82 -2.46
CA GLN A 284 -14.65 -8.33 -1.26
C GLN A 284 -15.29 -9.64 -0.77
N PRO A 285 -15.03 -10.79 -1.42
CA PRO A 285 -15.64 -12.06 -1.06
C PRO A 285 -15.37 -12.48 0.39
N GLU A 286 -14.19 -12.20 0.93
CA GLU A 286 -13.86 -12.55 2.33
C GLU A 286 -14.73 -11.75 3.31
N ILE A 287 -14.93 -10.45 3.07
CA ILE A 287 -15.83 -9.63 3.88
C ILE A 287 -17.27 -10.13 3.75
N LEU A 288 -17.71 -10.52 2.54
CA LEU A 288 -19.05 -11.07 2.35
C LEU A 288 -19.26 -12.37 3.14
N ARG A 289 -18.27 -13.25 3.22
CA ARG A 289 -18.32 -14.49 4.04
C ARG A 289 -18.47 -14.20 5.53
N GLU A 290 -17.79 -13.16 6.01
CA GLU A 290 -17.89 -12.74 7.41
C GLU A 290 -19.30 -12.23 7.75
N ILE A 291 -19.95 -11.51 6.84
CA ILE A 291 -21.18 -10.75 7.15
C ILE A 291 -22.48 -11.41 6.66
N LEU A 292 -22.42 -12.41 5.78
CA LEU A 292 -23.61 -13.04 5.18
C LEU A 292 -23.83 -14.48 5.66
N LEU A 293 -25.11 -14.87 5.75
CA LEU A 293 -25.54 -16.20 6.20
C LEU A 293 -25.17 -17.35 5.24
N ASN A 294 -25.16 -17.10 3.92
CA ASN A 294 -25.10 -18.16 2.89
C ASN A 294 -23.91 -18.02 1.93
N MET A 295 -22.73 -17.71 2.47
CA MET A 295 -21.50 -17.58 1.69
C MET A 295 -20.51 -18.65 2.16
N ASP A 296 -20.75 -19.90 1.78
CA ASP A 296 -19.73 -20.97 1.87
C ASP A 296 -18.88 -20.97 0.59
#